data_AF-A0A963N0W9-F1
#
_entry.id   AF-A0A963N0W9-F1
#
_cell.length_a   1.000
_cell.length_b   1.000
_cell.length_c   1.000
_cell.angle_alpha   90.00
_cell.angle_beta   90.00
_cell.angle_gamma   90.00
#
_symmetry.space_group_name_H-M   'P 1'
#
loop_
_entity.id
_entity.type
_entity.pdbx_description
1 polymer ?
#
loop_
_entity_poly.entity_id
_entity_poly.type
_entity_poly.pdbx_seq_one_letter_code
_entity_poly.pdbx_strand_id
1 'polypeptide(L)' 'MNIREILQYLPHRYPFLLVDRVTELVEGEHIVAIKNVTMNEPFFPGHFPHHPVMP' A
#
# COMPACT_ATOMS: atom_id res chain seq x y z
N MET A 1 5.10 -5.70 11.27
CA MET A 1 5.49 -4.27 11.09
C MET A 1 4.25 -3.44 10.76
N ASN A 2 4.00 -2.36 11.50
CA ASN A 2 2.89 -1.42 11.24
C ASN A 2 3.34 -0.20 10.42
N ILE A 3 2.39 0.67 10.06
CA ILE A 3 2.65 1.84 9.19
C ILE A 3 3.75 2.79 9.71
N ARG A 4 3.90 2.97 11.02
CA ARG A 4 4.91 3.88 11.59
C ARG A 4 6.33 3.36 11.34
N GLU A 5 6.51 2.06 11.47
CA GLU A 5 7.79 1.40 11.17
C GLU A 5 8.07 1.45 9.66
N ILE A 6 7.07 1.13 8.82
CA ILE A 6 7.20 1.17 7.35
C ILE A 6 7.66 2.55 6.86
N LEU A 7 7.16 3.63 7.46
CA LEU A 7 7.54 5.01 7.12
C LEU A 7 9.00 5.36 7.46
N GLN A 8 9.63 4.62 8.38
CA GLN A 8 11.05 4.79 8.73
C GLN A 8 11.95 4.08 7.71
N TYR A 9 11.52 2.92 7.20
CA TYR A 9 12.29 2.13 6.22
C TYR A 9 12.11 2.61 4.79
N LEU A 10 10.89 3.02 4.40
CA LEU A 10 10.58 3.44 3.04
C LEU A 10 10.52 4.97 2.92
N PRO A 11 11.10 5.56 1.85
CA PRO A 11 11.01 6.99 1.59
C PRO A 11 9.63 7.42 1.04
N HIS A 12 8.84 6.47 0.52
CA HIS A 12 7.54 6.73 -0.10
C HIS A 12 6.55 7.39 0.88
N ARG A 13 5.77 8.34 0.38
CA ARG A 13 4.72 9.05 1.12
C ARG A 13 3.44 9.11 0.28
N TYR A 14 2.35 9.59 0.87
CA TYR A 14 1.11 9.82 0.13
C TYR A 14 1.36 10.67 -1.13
N PRO A 15 0.79 10.32 -2.28
CA PRO A 15 -0.16 9.22 -2.54
C PRO A 15 0.48 7.89 -3.00
N PHE A 16 1.79 7.73 -2.87
CA PHE A 16 2.57 6.63 -3.48
C PHE A 16 3.14 5.59 -2.50
N LEU A 17 2.81 5.69 -1.21
CA LEU A 17 3.06 4.61 -0.24
C LEU A 17 1.88 3.62 -0.30
N LEU A 18 2.12 2.41 -0.80
CA LEU A 18 1.08 1.42 -1.07
C LEU A 18 1.25 0.13 -0.24
N VAL A 19 1.86 0.21 0.94
CA VAL A 19 1.96 -0.91 1.89
C VAL A 19 1.48 -0.45 3.26
N ASP A 20 0.43 -1.07 3.78
CA ASP A 20 -0.18 -0.67 5.05
C ASP A 20 0.39 -1.43 6.25
N ARG A 21 0.76 -2.69 6.04
CA ARG A 21 1.23 -3.59 7.11
C ARG A 21 2.06 -4.73 6.54
N VAL A 22 3.09 -5.15 7.26
CA VAL A 22 3.79 -6.42 7.03
C VAL A 22 3.34 -7.44 8.07
N THR A 23 2.80 -8.57 7.61
CA THR A 23 2.31 -9.67 8.45
C THR A 23 3.38 -10.74 8.69
N GLU A 24 4.31 -10.92 7.76
CA GLU A 24 5.40 -11.89 7.86
C GLU A 24 6.66 -11.36 7.20
N LEU A 25 7.83 -11.61 7.79
CA LEU A 25 9.13 -11.26 7.26
C LEU A 25 10.14 -12.34 7.66
N VAL A 26 10.68 -13.04 6.66
CA VAL A 26 11.84 -13.94 6.80
C VAL A 26 12.99 -13.31 6.04
N GLU A 27 13.97 -12.80 6.77
CA GLU A 27 15.09 -12.04 6.19
C GLU A 27 15.86 -12.87 5.16
N GLY A 28 16.08 -12.29 3.97
CA GLY A 28 16.76 -12.97 2.87
C GLY A 28 15.91 -13.99 2.09
N GLU A 29 14.68 -14.26 2.54
CA GLU A 29 13.79 -15.25 1.91
C GLU A 29 12.50 -14.59 1.36
N HIS A 30 11.57 -14.18 2.22
CA HIS A 30 10.30 -13.60 1.79
C HIS A 30 9.69 -12.58 2.76
N ILE A 31 8.73 -11.83 2.25
CA ILE A 31 7.93 -10.87 3.00
C ILE A 31 6.47 -10.98 2.56
N VAL A 32 5.53 -10.96 3.51
CA VAL A 32 4.08 -10.91 3.25
C VAL A 32 3.52 -9.62 3.82
N ALA A 33 2.85 -8.85 2.96
CA ALA A 33 2.32 -7.55 3.31
C ALA A 33 0.87 -7.36 2.84
N ILE A 34 0.19 -6.39 3.43
CA ILE A 34 -1.19 -6.03 3.14
C ILE A 34 -1.22 -4.61 2.60
N LYS A 35 -1.99 -4.43 1.52
CA LYS A 35 -2.51 -3.16 1.04
C LYS A 35 -4.03 -3.23 1.05
N ASN A 36 -4.67 -2.43 1.91
CA ASN A 36 -6.11 -2.27 1.89
C ASN A 36 -6.49 -1.41 0.69
N VAL A 37 -7.52 -1.84 -0.02
CA VAL A 37 -8.05 -1.12 -1.19
C VAL A 37 -9.33 -0.42 -0.77
N THR A 38 -9.40 0.89 -1.00
CA THR A 38 -10.59 1.69 -0.64
C THR A 38 -10.96 2.68 -1.73
N MET A 39 -12.26 2.87 -1.97
CA MET A 39 -12.81 3.84 -2.92
C MET A 39 -12.30 5.28 -2.67
N ASN A 40 -11.80 5.57 -1.46
CA ASN A 40 -11.25 6.87 -1.08
C ASN A 40 -9.78 7.09 -1.49
N GLU A 41 -9.20 6.22 -2.33
CA GLU A 41 -7.83 6.41 -2.86
C GLU A 41 -7.81 7.33 -4.10
N PRO A 42 -6.77 8.17 -4.26
CA PRO A 42 -6.76 9.28 -5.21
C PRO A 42 -6.74 8.87 -6.68
N PHE A 43 -6.35 7.64 -7.01
CA PHE A 43 -6.30 7.16 -8.40
C PHE A 43 -7.66 6.65 -8.90
N PHE A 44 -8.58 6.26 -8.01
CA PHE A 44 -9.86 5.70 -8.43
C PHE A 44 -10.80 6.66 -9.19
N PRO A 45 -10.86 7.97 -8.89
CA PRO A 45 -11.62 8.91 -9.73
C PRO A 45 -11.19 8.90 -11.20
N GLY A 46 -9.92 8.55 -11.49
CA GLY A 46 -9.36 8.48 -12.83
C GLY A 46 -9.28 7.08 -13.43
N HIS A 47 -9.44 6.01 -12.66
CA HIS A 47 -9.22 4.63 -13.11
C HIS A 47 -10.32 3.66 -12.65
N PHE A 48 -11.44 3.56 -13.37
CA PHE A 48 -11.95 4.48 -14.39
C PHE A 48 -13.20 5.18 -13.85
N PRO A 49 -13.57 6.37 -14.38
CA PRO A 49 -14.85 6.99 -14.03
C PRO A 49 -16.01 5.99 -14.18
N HIS A 50 -16.84 5.87 -13.15
CA HIS A 50 -17.97 4.92 -13.07
C HIS A 50 -17.61 3.42 -13.07
N HIS A 51 -16.32 3.07 -13.12
CA HIS A 51 -15.84 1.70 -13.04
C HIS A 51 -14.48 1.64 -12.31
N PRO A 52 -14.47 1.79 -10.98
CA PRO A 52 -13.24 1.87 -10.20
C PRO A 52 -12.51 0.52 -10.20
N VAL A 53 -11.27 0.52 -10.69
CA VAL A 53 -10.39 -0.65 -10.75
C VAL A 53 -9.03 -0.21 -10.21
N MET A 54 -8.44 -0.98 -9.30
CA MET A 54 -7.11 -0.68 -8.81
C MET A 54 -6.11 -0.83 -9.97
N PRO A 55 -5.32 0.21 -10.31
CA PRO A 55 -4.26 0.10 -11.32
C PRO A 55 -3.18 -0.91 -10.93
#